data_AF-A0A954NLP3-F1
#
_entry.id   AF-A0A954NLP3-F1
#
_cell.length_a   1.000
_cell.length_b   1.000
_cell.length_c   1.000
_cell.angle_alpha   90.00
_cell.angle_beta   90.00
_cell.angle_gamma   90.00
#
_symmetry.space_group_name_H-M   'P 1'
#
loop_
_entity.id
_entity.type
_entity.pdbx_description
1 polymer ?
#
loop_
_entity_poly.entity_id
_entity_poly.type
_entity_poly.pdbx_seq_one_letter_code
_entity_poly.pdbx_strand_id
1 'polypeptide(L)'
;MADLLLEAELELDHRQYVEIFRRTGRNLLFLLNNVLELSCVESGRFQLHEGPFEPVSLARAAVETFAYAAHKKNLHIAVDPRIDADARYVGDEDRIRQVLLNLVGNAVKFTDAGHVSLRIQERVGEGGTVLEIEVEDTGPGVPESARASIFQSYVRARHGAHAKSGTGLGLSLCHELIARMGGRLS
;
A
#
# COMPACT_ATOMS: atom_id res chain seq x y z
N MET A 1 -19.65 6.81 15.56
CA MET A 1 -19.97 6.42 16.95
C MET A 1 -18.72 6.30 17.81
N ALA A 2 -17.71 5.51 17.44
CA ALA A 2 -16.46 5.44 18.22
C ALA A 2 -15.72 6.79 18.31
N ASP A 3 -15.69 7.58 17.23
CA ASP A 3 -15.08 8.92 17.26
C ASP A 3 -15.83 9.89 18.18
N LEU A 4 -17.16 9.87 18.18
CA LEU A 4 -18.00 10.65 19.12
C LEU A 4 -17.81 10.24 20.59
N LEU A 5 -17.57 8.95 20.86
CA LEU A 5 -17.29 8.46 22.22
C LEU A 5 -15.91 8.92 22.73
N LEU A 6 -14.93 9.11 21.84
CA LEU A 6 -13.60 9.61 22.20
C LEU A 6 -13.57 11.12 22.48
N GLU A 7 -14.60 11.85 22.06
CA GLU A 7 -14.80 13.27 22.38
C GLU A 7 -15.38 13.49 23.79
N ALA A 8 -15.90 12.44 24.43
CA ALA A 8 -16.37 12.50 25.81
C ALA A 8 -15.22 12.36 26.82
N GLU A 9 -15.43 12.87 28.04
CA GLU A 9 -14.54 12.58 29.18
C GLU A 9 -14.71 11.12 29.60
N LEU A 10 -13.73 10.30 29.22
CA LEU A 10 -13.64 8.88 29.56
C LEU A 10 -12.51 8.64 30.57
N GLU A 11 -12.73 7.74 31.52
CA GLU A 11 -11.65 7.16 32.32
C GLU A 11 -10.62 6.47 31.40
N LEU A 12 -9.35 6.45 31.82
CA LEU A 12 -8.21 5.98 31.01
C LEU A 12 -8.44 4.57 30.41
N ASP A 13 -8.98 3.64 31.20
CA ASP A 13 -9.22 2.26 30.76
C ASP A 13 -10.35 2.19 29.71
N HIS A 14 -11.42 2.98 29.89
CA HIS A 14 -12.52 3.08 28.92
C HIS A 14 -12.05 3.70 27.60
N ARG A 15 -11.17 4.72 27.66
CA ARG A 15 -10.57 5.32 26.47
C ARG A 15 -9.77 4.28 25.68
N GLN A 16 -8.97 3.44 26.35
CA GLN A 16 -8.24 2.35 25.70
C GLN A 16 -9.18 1.35 25.01
N TYR A 17 -10.29 0.97 25.66
CA TYR A 17 -11.28 0.08 25.03
C TYR A 17 -11.92 0.69 23.78
N VAL A 18 -12.27 1.98 23.82
CA VAL A 18 -12.84 2.68 22.65
C VAL A 18 -11.80 2.81 21.53
N GLU A 19 -10.52 3.02 21.84
CA GLU A 19 -9.44 3.02 20.84
C GLU A 19 -9.24 1.64 20.20
N ILE A 20 -9.27 0.56 20.99
CA ILE A 20 -9.21 -0.82 20.49
C ILE A 20 -10.42 -1.10 19.57
N PHE A 21 -11.63 -0.74 20.01
CA PHE A 21 -12.85 -0.91 19.24
C PHE A 21 -12.77 -0.14 17.91
N ARG A 22 -12.34 1.12 17.94
CA ARG A 22 -12.15 1.95 16.75
C ARG A 22 -11.15 1.34 15.77
N ARG A 23 -9.99 0.91 16.27
CA ARG A 23 -8.96 0.27 15.44
C ARG A 23 -9.48 -1.02 14.80
N THR A 24 -10.20 -1.83 15.56
CA THR A 24 -10.76 -3.10 15.09
C THR A 24 -11.85 -2.87 14.04
N GLY A 25 -12.74 -1.89 14.26
CA GLY A 25 -13.78 -1.51 13.31
C GLY A 25 -13.22 -0.97 11.99
N ARG A 26 -12.20 -0.10 12.04
CA ARG A 26 -11.50 0.40 10.84
C ARG A 26 -10.83 -0.73 10.07
N ASN A 27 -10.18 -1.66 10.77
CA ASN A 27 -9.59 -2.84 10.15
C ASN A 27 -10.66 -3.69 9.46
N LEU A 28 -11.79 -3.98 10.11
CA LEU A 28 -12.86 -4.78 9.52
C LEU A 28 -13.46 -4.13 8.27
N LEU A 29 -13.72 -2.81 8.32
CA LEU A 29 -14.19 -2.05 7.16
C LEU A 29 -13.20 -2.09 6.00
N PHE A 30 -11.91 -1.91 6.29
CA PHE A 30 -10.86 -2.04 5.29
C PHE A 30 -10.86 -3.42 4.61
N LEU A 31 -11.02 -4.49 5.39
CA LEU A 31 -11.09 -5.85 4.87
C LEU A 31 -12.34 -6.09 4.02
N LEU A 32 -13.49 -5.62 4.49
CA LEU A 32 -14.74 -5.73 3.76
C LEU A 32 -14.68 -4.99 2.42
N ASN A 33 -14.11 -3.78 2.42
CA ASN A 33 -13.89 -3.01 1.20
C ASN A 33 -12.96 -3.75 0.24
N ASN A 34 -11.83 -4.32 0.70
CA ASN A 34 -10.93 -5.09 -0.16
C ASN A 34 -11.61 -6.33 -0.76
N VAL A 35 -12.47 -7.03 -0.02
CA VAL A 35 -13.21 -8.19 -0.54
C VAL A 35 -14.21 -7.78 -1.61
N LEU A 36 -15.00 -6.72 -1.36
CA LEU A 36 -15.95 -6.19 -2.33
C LEU A 36 -15.24 -5.71 -3.59
N GLU A 37 -14.11 -5.03 -3.42
CA GLU A 37 -13.33 -4.51 -4.52
C GLU A 37 -12.74 -5.63 -5.37
N LEU A 38 -12.12 -6.64 -4.75
CA LEU A 38 -11.66 -7.83 -5.46
C LEU A 38 -12.82 -8.50 -6.22
N SER A 39 -14.01 -8.58 -5.63
CA SER A 39 -15.19 -9.15 -6.29
C SER A 39 -15.67 -8.30 -7.49
N CYS A 40 -15.64 -6.98 -7.39
CA CYS A 40 -15.95 -6.07 -8.51
C CYS A 40 -14.95 -6.22 -9.66
N VAL A 41 -13.69 -6.42 -9.30
CA VAL A 41 -12.59 -6.60 -10.23
C VAL A 41 -12.68 -7.97 -10.92
N GLU A 42 -12.86 -9.06 -10.18
CA GLU A 42 -13.04 -10.42 -10.75
C GLU A 42 -14.29 -10.54 -11.63
N SER A 43 -15.37 -9.82 -11.29
CA SER A 43 -16.61 -9.81 -12.07
C SER A 43 -16.58 -8.90 -13.30
N GLY A 44 -15.47 -8.22 -13.57
CA GLY A 44 -15.34 -7.30 -14.71
C GLY A 44 -16.12 -5.99 -14.58
N ARG A 45 -16.73 -5.72 -13.42
CA ARG A 45 -17.53 -4.51 -13.17
C ARG A 45 -16.69 -3.31 -12.74
N PHE A 46 -15.39 -3.50 -12.59
CA PHE A 46 -14.46 -2.46 -12.20
C PHE A 46 -14.16 -1.50 -13.35
N GLN A 47 -14.39 -0.20 -13.11
CA GLN A 47 -14.10 0.89 -14.03
C GLN A 47 -12.96 1.74 -13.48
N LEU A 48 -12.02 2.10 -14.36
CA LEU A 48 -10.95 3.05 -14.06
C LEU A 48 -11.44 4.46 -14.32
N HIS A 49 -11.09 5.38 -13.44
CA HIS A 49 -11.36 6.80 -13.58
C HIS A 49 -10.05 7.51 -13.97
N GLU A 50 -9.73 7.48 -15.25
CA GLU A 50 -8.50 8.09 -15.76
C GLU A 50 -8.56 9.61 -15.71
N GLY A 51 -7.51 10.21 -15.15
CA GLY A 51 -7.32 11.65 -15.08
C GLY A 51 -5.84 12.02 -15.00
N PRO A 52 -5.50 13.31 -15.15
CA PRO A 52 -4.12 13.78 -15.00
C PRO A 52 -3.70 13.70 -13.52
N PHE A 53 -2.52 13.15 -13.24
CA PHE A 53 -1.95 13.08 -11.90
C PHE A 53 -0.43 13.32 -11.91
N GLU A 54 0.12 13.66 -10.74
CA GLU A 54 1.55 13.90 -10.52
C GLU A 54 2.13 12.76 -9.64
N PRO A 55 2.92 11.82 -10.21
CA PRO A 55 3.40 10.65 -9.48
C PRO A 55 4.33 11.00 -8.32
N VAL A 56 5.14 12.06 -8.45
CA VAL A 56 6.06 12.50 -7.39
C VAL A 56 5.29 13.03 -6.19
N SER A 57 4.29 13.89 -6.42
CA SER A 57 3.38 14.39 -5.38
C SER A 57 2.63 13.24 -4.70
N LEU A 58 2.15 12.28 -5.49
CA LEU A 58 1.43 11.11 -4.99
C LEU A 58 2.32 10.20 -4.10
N ALA A 59 3.55 9.92 -4.51
CA ALA A 59 4.49 9.13 -3.73
C ALA A 59 4.92 9.83 -2.43
N ARG A 60 5.09 11.16 -2.45
CA ARG A 60 5.38 11.94 -1.23
C ARG A 60 4.25 11.81 -0.20
N ALA A 61 3.00 11.95 -0.64
CA ALA A 61 1.83 11.77 0.24
C ALA A 61 1.75 10.34 0.82
N ALA A 62 2.10 9.33 0.01
CA ALA A 62 2.16 7.94 0.48
C ALA A 62 3.26 7.74 1.54
N VAL A 63 4.47 8.26 1.32
CA VAL A 63 5.57 8.22 2.30
C VAL A 63 5.22 8.96 3.59
N GLU A 64 4.61 10.15 3.49
CA GLU A 64 4.20 10.96 4.64
C GLU A 64 3.24 10.20 5.56
N THR A 65 2.31 9.43 4.98
CA THR A 65 1.37 8.59 5.73
C THR A 65 2.06 7.60 6.66
N PHE A 66 3.26 7.11 6.30
CA PHE A 66 4.03 6.14 7.09
C PHE A 66 5.24 6.73 7.80
N ALA A 67 5.51 8.03 7.66
CA ALA A 67 6.70 8.68 8.23
C ALA A 67 6.81 8.49 9.74
N TYR A 68 5.70 8.64 10.49
CA TYR A 68 5.69 8.42 11.94
C TYR A 68 5.98 6.96 12.32
N ALA A 69 5.40 6.00 11.59
CA ALA A 69 5.62 4.57 11.84
C ALA A 69 7.07 4.16 11.54
N ALA A 70 7.65 4.67 10.45
CA ALA A 70 9.04 4.48 10.09
C ALA A 70 9.98 5.09 11.15
N HIS A 71 9.72 6.33 11.57
CA HIS A 71 10.49 7.01 12.62
C HIS A 71 10.47 6.24 13.94
N LYS A 72 9.31 5.71 14.36
CA LYS A 72 9.20 4.89 15.59
C LYS A 72 10.06 3.62 15.53
N LYS A 73 10.34 3.11 14.34
CA LYS A 73 11.23 1.96 14.10
C LYS A 73 12.70 2.37 13.81
N ASN A 74 13.03 3.66 13.84
CA ASN A 74 14.32 4.20 13.35
C ASN A 74 14.62 3.80 11.89
N LEU A 75 13.60 3.73 11.04
CA LEU A 75 13.75 3.51 9.61
C LEU A 75 13.85 4.83 8.86
N HIS A 76 14.78 4.90 7.91
CA HIS A 76 14.80 5.97 6.92
C HIS A 76 13.77 5.69 5.83
N ILE A 77 12.89 6.66 5.54
CA ILE A 77 11.95 6.56 4.42
C ILE A 77 12.05 7.81 3.55
N ALA A 78 12.15 7.63 2.24
CA ALA A 78 12.33 8.73 1.29
C ALA A 78 11.76 8.44 -0.10
N VAL A 79 11.51 9.51 -0.86
CA VAL A 79 11.20 9.45 -2.30
C VAL A 79 12.44 9.87 -3.08
N ASP A 80 12.80 9.10 -4.10
CA ASP A 80 13.92 9.29 -5.02
C ASP A 80 13.38 9.50 -6.45
N PRO A 81 12.88 10.70 -6.79
CA PRO A 81 12.36 10.98 -8.13
C PRO A 81 13.52 11.12 -9.13
N ARG A 82 13.42 10.40 -10.25
CA ARG A 82 14.30 10.46 -11.43
C ARG A 82 13.63 11.11 -12.63
N ILE A 83 12.47 11.73 -12.39
CA ILE A 83 11.68 12.54 -13.32
C ILE A 83 11.47 13.93 -12.72
N ASP A 84 10.96 14.86 -13.53
CA ASP A 84 10.54 16.18 -13.03
C ASP A 84 9.46 16.03 -11.95
N ALA A 85 9.53 16.85 -10.91
CA ALA A 85 8.55 16.87 -9.83
C ALA A 85 7.15 17.24 -10.34
N ASP A 86 7.08 18.09 -11.37
CA ASP A 86 5.84 18.58 -11.97
C ASP A 86 5.39 17.74 -13.19
N ALA A 87 6.07 16.61 -13.46
CA ALA A 87 5.69 15.71 -14.53
C ALA A 87 4.27 15.16 -14.30
N ARG A 88 3.45 15.13 -15.37
CA ARG A 88 2.06 14.67 -15.33
C ARG A 88 1.84 13.46 -16.21
N TYR A 89 1.08 12.50 -15.70
CA TYR A 89 0.68 11.29 -16.40
C TYR A 89 -0.85 11.16 -16.37
N VAL A 90 -1.41 10.30 -17.21
CA VAL A 90 -2.84 9.98 -17.21
C VAL A 90 -3.02 8.60 -16.62
N GLY A 91 -3.92 8.48 -15.64
CA GLY A 91 -4.22 7.23 -14.96
C GLY A 91 -5.23 7.44 -13.84
N ASP A 92 -5.57 6.37 -13.14
CA ASP A 92 -6.46 6.46 -11.98
C ASP A 92 -5.65 6.74 -10.71
N GLU A 93 -5.57 8.02 -10.32
CA GLU A 93 -4.78 8.49 -9.18
C GLU A 93 -5.11 7.74 -7.89
N ASP A 94 -6.40 7.49 -7.63
CA ASP A 94 -6.86 6.83 -6.42
C ASP A 94 -6.42 5.37 -6.36
N ARG A 95 -6.42 4.67 -7.50
CA ARG A 95 -5.92 3.28 -7.57
C ARG A 95 -4.41 3.21 -7.43
N ILE A 96 -3.70 4.13 -8.05
CA ILE A 96 -2.24 4.20 -7.89
C ILE A 96 -1.90 4.53 -6.43
N ARG A 97 -2.60 5.49 -5.81
CA ARG A 97 -2.47 5.81 -4.38
C ARG A 97 -2.65 4.57 -3.51
N GLN A 98 -3.71 3.81 -3.77
CA GLN A 98 -4.03 2.58 -3.05
C GLN A 98 -2.91 1.54 -3.16
N VAL A 99 -2.36 1.35 -4.38
CA VAL A 99 -1.21 0.47 -4.60
C VAL A 99 0.01 0.95 -3.80
N LEU A 100 0.36 2.23 -3.89
CA LEU A 100 1.51 2.78 -3.16
C LEU A 100 1.37 2.64 -1.64
N LEU A 101 0.19 2.96 -1.10
CA LEU A 101 -0.06 2.80 0.34
C LEU A 101 0.09 1.35 0.79
N ASN A 102 -0.28 0.39 -0.05
CA ASN A 102 -0.10 -1.04 0.24
C ASN A 102 1.37 -1.43 0.24
N LEU A 103 2.10 -1.07 -0.81
CA LEU A 103 3.50 -1.43 -0.99
C LEU A 103 4.38 -0.77 0.06
N VAL A 104 4.25 0.56 0.26
CA VAL A 104 4.97 1.31 1.30
C VAL A 104 4.62 0.79 2.70
N GLY A 105 3.33 0.53 2.94
CA GLY A 105 2.86 -0.01 4.22
C GLY A 105 3.45 -1.38 4.51
N ASN A 106 3.57 -2.25 3.50
CA ASN A 106 4.24 -3.54 3.64
C ASN A 106 5.74 -3.37 3.91
N ALA A 107 6.44 -2.52 3.16
CA ALA A 107 7.86 -2.23 3.39
C ALA A 107 8.10 -1.79 4.84
N VAL A 108 7.43 -0.72 5.30
CA VAL A 108 7.59 -0.21 6.68
C VAL A 108 7.19 -1.26 7.73
N LYS A 109 6.19 -2.09 7.43
CA LYS A 109 5.75 -3.17 8.33
C LYS A 109 6.81 -4.25 8.51
N PHE A 110 7.48 -4.68 7.43
CA PHE A 110 8.38 -5.84 7.43
C PHE A 110 9.86 -5.48 7.57
N THR A 111 10.25 -4.23 7.36
CA THR A 111 11.58 -3.75 7.69
C THR A 111 11.64 -3.37 9.18
N ASP A 112 12.64 -3.90 9.90
CA ASP A 112 12.85 -3.59 11.33
C ASP A 112 13.99 -2.59 11.55
N ALA A 113 14.97 -2.56 10.63
CA ALA A 113 16.06 -1.59 10.60
C ALA A 113 16.52 -1.34 9.16
N GLY A 114 17.06 -0.14 8.89
CA GLY A 114 17.57 0.27 7.57
C GLY A 114 16.68 1.31 6.88
N HIS A 115 16.34 1.08 5.61
CA HIS A 115 15.62 2.07 4.80
C HIS A 115 14.49 1.48 3.95
N VAL A 116 13.57 2.37 3.57
CA VAL A 116 12.55 2.19 2.55
C VAL A 116 12.67 3.34 1.56
N SER A 117 12.80 3.08 0.27
CA SER A 117 12.88 4.13 -0.76
C SER A 117 11.85 3.92 -1.85
N LEU A 118 11.18 5.02 -2.24
CA LEU A 118 10.30 5.06 -3.40
C LEU A 118 11.01 5.72 -4.57
N ARG A 119 11.44 4.93 -5.55
CA ARG A 119 12.04 5.45 -6.78
C ARG A 119 10.97 5.63 -7.85
N ILE A 120 10.96 6.78 -8.50
CA ILE A 120 10.05 7.06 -9.62
C ILE A 120 10.88 7.41 -10.83
N GLN A 121 10.76 6.63 -11.90
CA GLN A 121 11.56 6.84 -13.10
C GLN A 121 10.80 6.48 -14.37
N GLU A 122 11.23 7.01 -15.49
CA GLU A 122 10.80 6.55 -16.80
C GLU A 122 11.73 5.43 -17.28
N ARG A 123 11.15 4.33 -17.75
CA ARG A 123 11.89 3.23 -18.37
C ARG A 123 11.48 3.09 -19.83
N VAL A 124 12.46 3.00 -20.72
CA VAL A 124 12.21 2.68 -22.13
C VAL A 124 11.97 1.18 -22.25
N GLY A 125 10.76 0.80 -22.67
CA GLY A 125 10.39 -0.57 -22.98
C GLY A 125 10.16 -0.78 -24.49
N GLU A 126 9.88 -2.02 -24.89
CA GLU A 126 9.64 -2.39 -26.29
C GLU A 126 8.41 -1.67 -26.90
N GLY A 127 7.46 -1.22 -26.07
CA GLY A 127 6.25 -0.50 -26.49
C GLY A 127 6.27 1.02 -26.25
N GLY A 128 7.42 1.59 -25.88
CA GLY A 128 7.57 3.00 -25.53
C GLY A 128 8.04 3.24 -24.09
N THR A 129 8.02 4.49 -23.67
CA THR A 129 8.39 4.89 -22.30
C THR A 129 7.26 4.56 -21.34
N VAL A 130 7.58 3.86 -20.26
CA VAL A 130 6.64 3.55 -19.16
C VAL A 130 7.08 4.23 -17.87
N LEU A 131 6.11 4.64 -17.06
CA LEU A 131 6.35 5.08 -15.69
C LEU A 131 6.63 3.85 -14.82
N GLU A 132 7.79 3.82 -14.19
CA GLU A 132 8.16 2.81 -13.20
C GLU A 132 8.19 3.45 -11.81
N ILE A 133 7.46 2.82 -10.87
CA ILE A 133 7.48 3.18 -9.46
C ILE A 133 7.95 1.95 -8.68
N GLU A 134 9.09 2.08 -8.02
CA GLU A 134 9.74 1.01 -7.27
C GLU A 134 9.69 1.34 -5.77
N VAL A 135 9.31 0.34 -4.97
CA VAL A 135 9.41 0.39 -3.51
C VAL A 135 10.51 -0.60 -3.10
N GLU A 136 11.65 -0.08 -2.66
CA GLU A 136 12.76 -0.87 -2.16
C GLU A 136 12.76 -0.82 -0.62
N ASP A 137 13.03 -1.95 0.02
CA ASP A 137 13.17 -2.05 1.47
C ASP A 137 14.32 -2.99 1.87
N THR A 138 14.93 -2.73 3.03
CA THR A 138 16.03 -3.54 3.58
C THR A 138 15.56 -4.63 4.54
N GLY A 139 14.30 -5.04 4.45
CA GLY A 139 13.71 -6.08 5.29
C GLY A 139 14.21 -7.48 4.92
N PRO A 140 13.55 -8.53 5.46
CA PRO A 140 13.95 -9.92 5.24
C PRO A 140 13.79 -10.39 3.78
N GLY A 141 13.18 -9.57 2.92
CA GLY A 141 12.87 -9.90 1.53
C GLY A 141 11.81 -10.98 1.39
N VAL A 142 11.50 -11.32 0.13
CA VAL A 142 10.58 -12.39 -0.23
C VAL A 142 11.37 -13.57 -0.80
N PRO A 143 11.29 -14.77 -0.20
CA PRO A 143 11.91 -15.97 -0.75
C PRO A 143 11.48 -16.20 -2.20
N GLU A 144 12.40 -16.63 -3.06
CA GLU A 144 12.15 -16.81 -4.50
C GLU A 144 10.94 -17.72 -4.78
N SER A 145 10.81 -18.81 -4.01
CA SER A 145 9.67 -19.74 -4.08
C SER A 145 8.32 -19.12 -3.73
N ALA A 146 8.31 -17.99 -3.03
CA ALA A 146 7.10 -17.27 -2.64
C ALA A 146 6.74 -16.11 -3.59
N ARG A 147 7.68 -15.60 -4.41
CA ARG A 147 7.47 -14.38 -5.22
C ARG A 147 6.27 -14.45 -6.17
N ALA A 148 6.00 -15.62 -6.76
CA ALA A 148 4.83 -15.78 -7.63
C ALA A 148 3.52 -15.90 -6.82
N SER A 149 3.57 -16.47 -5.61
CA SER A 149 2.36 -16.75 -4.82
C SER A 149 1.93 -15.59 -3.92
N ILE A 150 2.81 -14.61 -3.63
CA ILE A 150 2.44 -13.43 -2.82
C ILE A 150 1.35 -12.54 -3.46
N PHE A 151 1.16 -12.65 -4.77
CA PHE A 151 0.07 -11.96 -5.49
C PHE A 151 -1.22 -12.79 -5.58
N GLN A 152 -1.24 -14.02 -5.08
CA GLN A 152 -2.47 -14.81 -5.02
C GLN A 152 -3.30 -14.40 -3.80
N SER A 153 -4.61 -14.26 -4.01
CA SER A 153 -5.56 -13.92 -2.94
C SER A 153 -5.48 -14.90 -1.79
N TYR A 154 -5.52 -14.37 -0.56
CA TYR A 154 -5.49 -15.11 0.71
C TYR A 154 -4.15 -15.80 1.04
N VAL A 155 -3.12 -15.63 0.22
CA VAL A 155 -1.78 -16.14 0.54
C VAL A 155 -1.12 -15.25 1.60
N ARG A 156 -0.59 -15.89 2.64
CA ARG A 156 0.11 -15.25 3.76
C ARG A 156 1.47 -15.93 3.97
N ALA A 157 2.43 -15.18 4.49
CA ALA A 157 3.71 -15.74 4.91
C ALA A 157 3.45 -16.84 5.96
N ARG A 158 3.92 -18.06 5.69
CA ARG A 158 3.71 -19.22 6.59
C ARG A 158 4.66 -19.24 7.80
N HIS A 159 5.75 -18.46 7.76
CA HIS A 159 6.82 -18.49 8.76
C HIS A 159 7.27 -17.07 9.15
N GLY A 160 7.72 -16.89 10.39
CA GLY A 160 8.24 -15.62 10.93
C GLY A 160 7.27 -14.86 11.85
N ALA A 161 7.79 -13.82 12.53
CA ALA A 161 7.03 -13.01 13.50
C ALA A 161 5.75 -12.38 12.93
N HIS A 162 5.69 -12.21 11.60
CA HIS A 162 4.59 -11.58 10.89
C HIS A 162 3.64 -12.55 10.18
N ALA A 163 3.80 -13.87 10.36
CA ALA A 163 2.96 -14.89 9.72
C ALA A 163 1.46 -14.75 10.02
N LYS A 164 1.10 -14.01 11.08
CA LYS A 164 -0.30 -13.74 11.49
C LYS A 164 -0.81 -12.36 11.08
N SER A 165 -0.03 -11.55 10.36
CA SER A 165 -0.37 -10.14 10.10
C SER A 165 -0.83 -9.89 8.66
N GLY A 166 -2.07 -9.41 8.51
CA GLY A 166 -2.69 -9.07 7.22
C GLY A 166 -3.61 -10.18 6.69
N THR A 167 -4.43 -9.86 5.70
CA THR A 167 -5.40 -10.79 5.09
C THR A 167 -4.92 -11.54 3.87
N GLY A 168 -3.76 -11.16 3.32
CA GLY A 168 -3.28 -11.71 2.06
C GLY A 168 -4.07 -11.22 0.84
N LEU A 169 -4.86 -10.15 0.99
CA LEU A 169 -5.64 -9.54 -0.10
C LEU A 169 -4.99 -8.28 -0.67
N GLY A 170 -4.09 -7.66 0.09
CA GLY A 170 -3.50 -6.38 -0.28
C GLY A 170 -2.70 -6.45 -1.58
N LEU A 171 -1.73 -7.36 -1.65
CA LEU A 171 -0.87 -7.52 -2.81
C LEU A 171 -1.60 -8.12 -4.01
N SER A 172 -2.57 -9.03 -3.80
CA SER A 172 -3.37 -9.58 -4.89
C SER A 172 -4.24 -8.52 -5.56
N LEU A 173 -4.87 -7.66 -4.75
CA LEU A 173 -5.61 -6.51 -5.27
C LEU A 173 -4.69 -5.54 -6.01
N CYS A 174 -3.51 -5.24 -5.48
CA CYS A 174 -2.54 -4.38 -6.17
C CYS A 174 -2.15 -4.94 -7.53
N HIS A 175 -1.86 -6.25 -7.60
CA HIS A 175 -1.50 -6.92 -8.84
C HIS A 175 -2.61 -6.79 -9.89
N GLU A 176 -3.86 -7.05 -9.49
CA GLU A 176 -5.01 -6.99 -10.40
C GLU A 176 -5.35 -5.55 -10.83
N LEU A 177 -5.25 -4.56 -9.93
CA LEU A 177 -5.40 -3.14 -10.28
C LEU A 177 -4.37 -2.71 -11.32
N ILE A 178 -3.10 -3.06 -11.12
CA ILE A 178 -2.01 -2.75 -12.05
C ILE A 178 -2.22 -3.44 -13.40
N ALA A 179 -2.64 -4.71 -13.40
CA ALA A 179 -2.94 -5.44 -14.63
C ALA A 179 -4.10 -4.79 -15.43
N ARG A 180 -5.14 -4.31 -14.75
CA ARG A 180 -6.26 -3.60 -15.40
C ARG A 180 -5.87 -2.24 -15.98
N MET A 181 -4.90 -1.57 -15.36
CA MET A 181 -4.29 -0.35 -15.90
C MET A 181 -3.28 -0.63 -17.03
N GLY A 182 -3.13 -1.88 -17.47
CA GLY A 182 -2.18 -2.28 -18.52
C GLY A 182 -0.72 -2.33 -18.08
N GLY A 183 -0.45 -2.23 -16.78
CA GLY A 183 0.88 -2.29 -16.19
C GLY A 183 1.29 -3.69 -15.75
N ARG A 184 2.46 -3.78 -15.11
CA ARG A 184 2.97 -5.01 -14.49
C ARG A 184 3.46 -4.71 -13.07
N LEU A 185 3.07 -5.55 -12.13
CA LEU A 185 3.61 -5.57 -10.76
C LEU A 185 4.54 -6.77 -10.62
N SER A 186 5.69 -6.59 -9.97
CA SER A 186 6.73 -7.61 -9.77
C SER A 186 7.38 -7.53 -8.41
#